data_AF-A0A452V497-F1
#
_entry.id   AF-A0A452V497-F1
#
_cell.length_a   1.000
_cell.length_b   1.000
_cell.length_c   1.000
_cell.angle_alpha   90.00
_cell.angle_beta   90.00
_cell.angle_gamma   90.00
#
_symmetry.space_group_name_H-M   'P 1'
#
loop_
_entity.id
_entity.type
_entity.pdbx_description
1 polymer ?
#
loop_
_entity_poly.entity_id
_entity_poly.type
_entity_poly.pdbx_seq_one_letter_code
_entity_poly.pdbx_strand_id
1 'polypeptide(L)'
;IKIGDFCPQLSFRPSFLESLLQPESLRLDWLLLAVSHDAPPNASTMDSEGNPRPHSHLSSWGYSQLMLHLIKLPADFTTKEKMTDICRSHGFWPGYLSLCLELERRREAFTNIVYLNDMSLMEGDNGWVPETVEEWKLLLHLVQNKSTKPAPQKLPNGNFSDGPSPINVENVALLLAKAMGPDRAWSLLQECGLTLELSERFTRTWLNNILFCGYTTFCLSIHLYYGHLGCFHLCSFGCVPTSGIARSYGILFLIF
;
A
#
# COMPACT_ATOMS: atom_id res chain seq x y z
N ILE A 1 21.48 -19.64 32.24
CA ILE A 1 20.81 -18.32 32.30
C ILE A 1 19.33 -18.57 32.03
N LYS A 2 18.45 -18.25 32.98
CA LYS A 2 17.00 -18.40 32.80
C LYS A 2 16.52 -17.21 31.98
N ILE A 3 15.73 -17.47 30.94
CA ILE A 3 15.36 -16.51 29.89
C ILE A 3 14.30 -15.48 30.37
N GLY A 4 13.76 -15.64 31.58
CA GLY A 4 12.74 -14.76 32.16
C GLY A 4 13.22 -13.40 32.69
N ASP A 5 14.52 -13.09 32.64
CA ASP A 5 15.08 -11.86 33.22
C ASP A 5 15.47 -10.79 32.18
N PHE A 6 15.20 -11.00 30.88
CA PHE A 6 15.49 -9.99 29.86
C PHE A 6 14.40 -8.92 29.83
N CYS A 7 14.64 -7.86 30.61
CA CYS A 7 13.84 -6.65 30.71
C CYS A 7 13.51 -6.04 29.32
N PRO A 8 12.28 -5.59 29.07
CA PRO A 8 11.85 -5.02 27.78
C PRO A 8 12.43 -3.63 27.45
N GLN A 9 13.49 -3.19 28.15
CA GLN A 9 14.12 -1.87 27.98
C GLN A 9 15.57 -1.93 27.47
N LEU A 10 16.03 -3.08 26.97
CA LEU A 10 17.38 -3.18 26.44
C LEU A 10 17.44 -2.64 25.02
N SER A 11 17.79 -1.36 24.91
CA SER A 11 18.47 -0.80 23.74
C SER A 11 19.85 -1.44 23.62
N PHE A 12 19.88 -2.71 23.21
CA PHE A 12 21.13 -3.41 23.00
C PHE A 12 21.91 -2.75 21.86
N ARG A 13 23.22 -2.57 22.06
CA ARG A 13 24.10 -2.18 20.96
C ARG A 13 24.03 -3.27 19.87
N PRO A 14 23.82 -2.91 18.58
CA PRO A 14 23.69 -3.88 17.50
C PRO A 14 24.82 -4.92 17.46
N SER A 15 26.07 -4.49 17.68
CA SER A 15 27.24 -5.36 17.72
C SER A 15 27.20 -6.42 18.84
N PHE A 16 26.53 -6.11 19.96
CA PHE A 16 26.37 -7.06 21.06
C PHE A 16 25.30 -8.11 20.74
N LEU A 17 24.17 -7.69 20.16
CA LEU A 17 23.16 -8.63 19.66
C LEU A 17 23.75 -9.55 18.59
N GLU A 18 24.46 -9.00 17.62
CA GLU A 18 25.13 -9.81 16.59
C GLU A 18 26.08 -10.85 17.19
N SER A 19 26.80 -10.51 18.26
CA SER A 19 27.68 -11.44 18.96
C SER A 19 26.94 -12.53 19.74
N LEU A 20 25.78 -12.21 20.32
CA LEU A 20 24.92 -13.19 21.02
C LEU A 20 24.21 -14.14 20.05
N LEU A 21 24.00 -13.69 18.82
CA LEU A 21 23.33 -14.43 17.76
C LEU A 21 24.29 -15.30 16.94
N GLN A 22 25.48 -15.54 17.49
CA GLN A 22 26.43 -16.55 17.00
C GLN A 22 26.31 -17.81 17.87
N PRO A 23 26.17 -19.00 17.26
CA PRO A 23 26.19 -19.30 15.83
C PRO A 23 24.87 -18.98 15.10
N GLU A 24 24.96 -18.69 13.80
CA GLU A 24 23.82 -18.43 12.90
C GLU A 24 22.75 -19.53 12.94
N SER A 25 23.14 -20.78 13.20
CA SER A 25 22.23 -21.91 13.37
C SER A 25 21.16 -21.68 14.43
N LEU A 26 21.43 -20.87 15.46
CA LEU A 26 20.48 -20.56 16.53
C LEU A 26 19.46 -19.50 16.14
N ARG A 27 19.67 -18.72 15.05
CA ARG A 27 18.77 -17.61 14.71
C ARG A 27 17.34 -18.07 14.46
N LEU A 28 17.16 -19.25 13.85
CA LEU A 28 15.85 -19.85 13.63
C LEU A 28 15.17 -20.24 14.93
N ASP A 29 15.91 -20.87 15.85
CA ASP A 29 15.38 -21.25 17.17
C ASP A 29 15.00 -20.01 17.99
N TRP A 30 15.83 -18.98 17.95
CA TRP A 30 15.57 -17.71 18.64
C TRP A 30 14.37 -16.98 18.05
N LEU A 31 14.25 -16.93 16.71
CA LEU A 31 13.08 -16.35 16.07
C LEU A 31 11.82 -17.13 16.45
N LEU A 32 11.86 -18.46 16.38
CA LEU A 32 10.74 -19.34 16.76
C LEU A 32 10.29 -19.13 18.20
N LEU A 33 11.24 -19.03 19.13
CA LEU A 33 10.97 -18.73 20.54
C LEU A 33 10.35 -17.33 20.71
N ALA A 34 10.90 -16.33 20.03
CA ALA A 34 10.43 -14.95 20.12
C ALA A 34 9.01 -14.77 19.54
N VAL A 35 8.68 -15.44 18.42
CA VAL A 35 7.31 -15.43 17.85
C VAL A 35 6.33 -16.32 18.63
N SER A 36 6.79 -17.09 19.61
CA SER A 36 5.92 -17.91 20.46
C SER A 36 5.67 -17.25 21.83
N HIS A 37 6.58 -16.38 22.27
CA HIS A 37 6.51 -15.73 23.57
C HIS A 37 5.72 -14.42 23.49
N ASP A 38 4.71 -14.27 24.34
CA ASP A 38 3.79 -13.11 24.36
C ASP A 38 3.24 -12.78 22.96
N ALA A 39 2.99 -13.82 22.16
CA ALA A 39 2.38 -13.68 20.86
C ALA A 39 0.89 -13.33 20.99
N PRO A 40 0.34 -12.47 20.13
CA PRO A 40 -1.09 -12.30 20.00
C PRO A 40 -1.77 -13.66 19.72
N PRO A 41 -3.04 -13.86 20.12
CA PRO A 41 -3.76 -15.07 19.76
C PRO A 41 -3.77 -15.26 18.24
N ASN A 42 -3.48 -16.46 17.74
CA ASN A 42 -3.45 -16.72 16.28
C ASN A 42 -4.75 -16.31 15.56
N ALA A 43 -5.90 -16.50 16.22
CA ALA A 43 -7.19 -16.08 15.69
C ALA A 43 -7.33 -14.54 15.54
N SER A 44 -6.45 -13.75 16.16
CA SER A 44 -6.37 -12.28 15.98
C SER A 44 -5.46 -11.87 14.83
N THR A 45 -4.49 -12.71 14.45
CA THR A 45 -3.52 -12.41 13.38
C THR A 45 -3.92 -13.02 12.03
N MET A 46 -4.61 -14.16 12.04
CA MET A 46 -4.97 -14.92 10.83
C MET A 46 -6.43 -15.37 10.80
N ASP A 47 -6.94 -15.58 9.59
CA ASP A 47 -8.16 -16.32 9.34
C ASP A 47 -7.93 -17.85 9.35
N SER A 48 -8.99 -18.63 9.14
CA SER A 48 -8.93 -20.10 9.11
C SER A 48 -8.18 -20.66 7.91
N GLU A 49 -7.93 -19.85 6.88
CA GLU A 49 -7.17 -20.22 5.69
C GLU A 49 -5.68 -19.86 5.82
N GLY A 50 -5.29 -19.20 6.92
CA GLY A 50 -3.93 -18.71 7.17
C GLY A 50 -3.62 -17.38 6.47
N ASN A 51 -4.62 -16.65 5.99
CA ASN A 51 -4.42 -15.30 5.45
C ASN A 51 -4.41 -14.26 6.58
N PRO A 52 -3.73 -13.12 6.39
CA PRO A 52 -3.76 -12.02 7.35
C PRO A 52 -5.17 -11.50 7.62
N ARG A 53 -5.45 -11.23 8.90
CA ARG A 53 -6.62 -10.41 9.26
C ARG A 53 -6.34 -8.93 8.99
N PRO A 54 -7.37 -8.13 8.67
CA PRO A 54 -7.22 -6.69 8.53
C PRO A 54 -6.50 -6.07 9.75
N HIS A 55 -5.51 -5.23 9.49
CA HIS A 55 -4.69 -4.50 10.47
C HIS A 55 -3.92 -5.35 11.49
N SER A 56 -3.86 -6.68 11.32
CA SER A 56 -3.18 -7.57 12.26
C SER A 56 -1.66 -7.38 12.34
N HIS A 57 -1.06 -6.73 11.35
CA HIS A 57 0.36 -6.37 11.38
C HIS A 57 0.68 -5.30 12.45
N LEU A 58 -0.34 -4.59 12.97
CA LEU A 58 -0.23 -3.62 14.06
C LEU A 58 -0.30 -4.25 15.45
N SER A 59 -0.56 -5.56 15.54
CA SER A 59 -0.62 -6.26 16.82
C SER A 59 0.70 -6.14 17.58
N SER A 60 0.63 -5.96 18.90
CA SER A 60 1.81 -5.85 19.74
C SER A 60 2.42 -7.23 20.00
N TRP A 61 3.74 -7.34 19.77
CA TRP A 61 4.53 -8.52 20.10
C TRP A 61 5.59 -8.16 21.13
N GLY A 62 5.78 -9.00 22.16
CA GLY A 62 6.72 -8.74 23.25
C GLY A 62 8.15 -8.44 22.79
N TYR A 63 8.63 -9.15 21.77
CA TYR A 63 9.98 -9.02 21.22
C TYR A 63 10.02 -8.44 19.80
N SER A 64 9.02 -7.64 19.39
CA SER A 64 8.87 -7.11 18.02
C SER A 64 10.15 -6.55 17.41
N GLN A 65 10.86 -5.67 18.14
CA GLN A 65 12.10 -5.03 17.67
C GLN A 65 13.24 -6.03 17.48
N LEU A 66 13.40 -6.97 18.43
CA LEU A 66 14.42 -8.01 18.35
C LEU A 66 14.17 -8.95 17.16
N MET A 67 12.92 -9.36 16.96
CA MET A 67 12.53 -10.21 15.82
C MET A 67 12.80 -9.53 14.48
N LEU A 68 12.43 -8.26 14.32
CA LEU A 68 12.76 -7.51 13.10
C LEU A 68 14.27 -7.36 12.89
N HIS A 69 15.03 -7.17 13.96
CA HIS A 69 16.49 -7.10 13.86
C HIS A 69 17.10 -8.43 13.43
N LEU A 70 16.66 -9.54 14.03
CA LEU A 70 17.04 -10.91 13.65
C LEU A 70 16.80 -11.18 12.17
N ILE A 71 15.62 -10.79 11.70
CA ILE A 71 15.21 -10.96 10.31
C ILE A 71 16.10 -10.17 9.37
N LYS A 72 16.53 -8.95 9.74
CA LYS A 72 17.37 -8.09 8.88
C LYS A 72 18.84 -8.49 8.83
N LEU A 73 19.30 -9.40 9.71
CA LEU A 73 20.68 -9.86 9.66
C LEU A 73 20.95 -10.64 8.36
N PRO A 74 22.16 -10.55 7.79
CA PRO A 74 22.51 -11.32 6.60
C PRO A 74 22.47 -12.82 6.93
N ALA A 75 21.80 -13.58 6.07
CA ALA A 75 21.72 -15.04 6.14
C ALA A 75 21.60 -15.62 4.74
N ASP A 76 21.86 -16.92 4.58
CA ASP A 76 21.64 -17.58 3.29
C ASP A 76 20.15 -17.63 2.91
N PHE A 77 19.90 -17.87 1.62
CA PHE A 77 18.55 -17.92 1.07
C PHE A 77 17.65 -18.93 1.80
N THR A 78 18.17 -20.13 2.07
CA THR A 78 17.43 -21.21 2.76
C THR A 78 17.02 -20.81 4.18
N THR A 79 17.86 -20.05 4.88
CA THR A 79 17.58 -19.57 6.23
C THR A 79 16.51 -18.48 6.19
N LYS A 80 16.59 -17.55 5.24
CA LYS A 80 15.55 -16.53 5.01
C LYS A 80 14.20 -17.13 4.64
N GLU A 81 14.20 -18.19 3.84
CA GLU A 81 12.99 -18.96 3.51
C GLU A 81 12.37 -19.57 4.77
N LYS A 82 13.16 -20.25 5.61
CA LYS A 82 12.67 -20.79 6.90
C LYS A 82 12.16 -19.70 7.85
N MET A 83 12.85 -18.55 7.91
CA MET A 83 12.37 -17.40 8.68
C MET A 83 11.02 -16.90 8.15
N THR A 84 10.81 -16.95 6.83
CA THR A 84 9.57 -16.54 6.18
C THR A 84 8.43 -17.48 6.60
N ASP A 85 8.68 -18.79 6.60
CA ASP A 85 7.72 -19.79 7.05
C ASP A 85 7.36 -19.64 8.52
N ILE A 86 8.33 -19.35 9.40
CA ILE A 86 8.09 -19.07 10.82
C ILE A 86 7.21 -17.82 10.98
N CYS A 87 7.54 -16.71 10.31
CA CYS A 87 6.75 -15.49 10.40
C CYS A 87 5.31 -15.71 9.90
N ARG A 88 5.16 -16.47 8.79
CA ARG A 88 3.87 -16.79 8.20
C ARG A 88 3.07 -17.79 9.04
N SER A 89 3.66 -18.74 9.74
CA SER A 89 2.87 -19.70 10.52
C SER A 89 2.38 -19.11 11.84
N HIS A 90 3.10 -18.12 12.39
CA HIS A 90 2.75 -17.44 13.65
C HIS A 90 2.02 -16.11 13.45
N GLY A 91 2.00 -15.56 12.23
CA GLY A 91 1.30 -14.31 11.91
C GLY A 91 2.06 -13.06 12.31
N PHE A 92 3.38 -13.17 12.31
CA PHE A 92 4.27 -12.02 12.44
C PHE A 92 4.45 -11.33 11.08
N TRP A 93 3.41 -10.60 10.67
CA TRP A 93 3.32 -9.98 9.34
C TRP A 93 4.42 -8.94 9.03
N PRO A 94 4.86 -8.08 9.96
CA PRO A 94 5.96 -7.16 9.68
C PRO A 94 7.25 -7.88 9.28
N GLY A 95 7.57 -9.00 9.95
CA GLY A 95 8.71 -9.84 9.61
C GLY A 95 8.53 -10.56 8.28
N TYR A 96 7.36 -11.13 8.05
CA TYR A 96 7.02 -11.79 6.78
C TYR A 96 7.16 -10.84 5.58
N LEU A 97 6.60 -9.62 5.67
CA LEU A 97 6.72 -8.62 4.61
C LEU A 97 8.16 -8.19 4.38
N SER A 98 8.96 -7.99 5.44
CA SER A 98 10.40 -7.69 5.30
C SER A 98 11.13 -8.79 4.52
N LEU A 99 10.86 -10.05 4.83
CA LEU A 99 11.48 -11.19 4.16
C LEU A 99 11.01 -11.35 2.71
N CYS A 100 9.74 -11.08 2.41
CA CYS A 100 9.26 -11.06 1.04
C CYS A 100 10.00 -10.04 0.17
N LEU A 101 10.43 -8.91 0.75
CA LEU A 101 11.22 -7.91 0.04
C LEU A 101 12.62 -8.46 -0.30
N GLU A 102 13.30 -9.03 0.71
CA GLU A 102 14.64 -9.60 0.54
C GLU A 102 14.68 -10.82 -0.39
N LEU A 103 13.60 -11.61 -0.43
CA LEU A 103 13.47 -12.79 -1.28
C LEU A 103 12.83 -12.49 -2.65
N GLU A 104 12.59 -11.22 -2.97
CA GLU A 104 11.94 -10.77 -4.22
C GLU A 104 10.53 -11.39 -4.46
N ARG A 105 9.83 -11.81 -3.39
CA ARG A 105 8.49 -12.42 -3.43
C ARG A 105 7.38 -11.37 -3.49
N ARG A 106 7.50 -10.41 -4.41
CA ARG A 106 6.63 -9.21 -4.48
C ARG A 106 5.14 -9.54 -4.63
N ARG A 107 4.80 -10.56 -5.42
CA ARG A 107 3.41 -11.02 -5.59
C ARG A 107 2.77 -11.45 -4.27
N GLU A 108 3.51 -12.16 -3.43
CA GLU A 108 3.01 -12.63 -2.13
C GLU A 108 2.87 -11.47 -1.16
N ALA A 109 3.81 -10.53 -1.17
CA ALA A 109 3.72 -9.32 -0.37
C ALA A 109 2.44 -8.53 -0.70
N PHE A 110 2.18 -8.24 -1.98
CA PHE A 110 0.95 -7.53 -2.39
C PHE A 110 -0.32 -8.27 -1.99
N THR A 111 -0.34 -9.60 -2.14
CA THR A 111 -1.48 -10.42 -1.70
C THR A 111 -1.74 -10.20 -0.21
N ASN A 112 -0.71 -10.34 0.64
CA ASN A 112 -0.84 -10.19 2.08
C ASN A 112 -1.17 -8.74 2.48
N ILE A 113 -0.63 -7.73 1.81
CA ILE A 113 -0.97 -6.32 2.04
C ILE A 113 -2.46 -6.07 1.78
N VAL A 114 -3.00 -6.58 0.67
CA VAL A 114 -4.44 -6.49 0.36
C VAL A 114 -5.29 -7.14 1.45
N TYR A 115 -4.86 -8.27 2.01
CA TYR A 115 -5.53 -8.89 3.17
C TYR A 115 -5.44 -8.04 4.44
N LEU A 116 -4.26 -7.49 4.75
CA LEU A 116 -4.03 -6.57 5.87
C LEU A 116 -4.84 -5.28 5.76
N ASN A 117 -5.30 -4.92 4.55
CA ASN A 117 -6.24 -3.82 4.31
C ASN A 117 -5.74 -2.44 4.77
N ASP A 118 -4.43 -2.20 4.68
CA ASP A 118 -3.81 -0.96 5.13
C ASP A 118 -3.01 -0.31 4.00
N MET A 119 -3.48 0.84 3.52
CA MET A 119 -2.82 1.61 2.45
C MET A 119 -1.46 2.16 2.87
N SER A 120 -1.23 2.42 4.17
CA SER A 120 0.04 2.99 4.65
C SER A 120 1.24 2.07 4.38
N LEU A 121 1.00 0.76 4.25
CA LEU A 121 2.03 -0.21 3.86
C LEU A 121 2.55 0.00 2.42
N MET A 122 1.79 0.71 1.58
CA MET A 122 2.15 1.07 0.20
C MET A 122 2.53 2.55 0.07
N GLU A 123 2.67 3.27 1.18
CA GLU A 123 3.03 4.69 1.18
C GLU A 123 4.36 4.91 1.93
N GLY A 124 5.20 5.82 1.42
CA GLY A 124 6.48 6.20 2.03
C GLY A 124 7.71 5.50 1.46
N ASP A 125 8.90 5.95 1.88
CA ASP A 125 10.20 5.57 1.28
C ASP A 125 10.58 4.09 1.47
N ASN A 126 9.98 3.41 2.45
CA ASN A 126 10.16 1.98 2.71
C ASN A 126 8.87 1.17 2.47
N GLY A 127 7.88 1.78 1.81
CA GLY A 127 6.59 1.17 1.52
C GLY A 127 6.65 0.25 0.30
N TRP A 128 5.71 -0.69 0.24
CA TRP A 128 5.47 -1.58 -0.89
C TRP A 128 4.74 -0.84 -2.02
N VAL A 129 5.41 0.10 -2.67
CA VAL A 129 4.87 0.79 -3.85
C VAL A 129 5.09 -0.12 -5.07
N PRO A 130 4.05 -0.43 -5.87
CA PRO A 130 4.24 -1.12 -7.14
C PRO A 130 5.10 -0.31 -8.11
N GLU A 131 6.11 -0.95 -8.70
CA GLU A 131 7.11 -0.31 -9.53
C GLU A 131 6.81 -0.48 -11.03
N THR A 132 6.19 -1.61 -11.39
CA THR A 132 5.90 -1.97 -12.78
C THR A 132 4.39 -1.95 -13.06
N VAL A 133 4.02 -1.78 -14.33
CA VAL A 133 2.61 -1.81 -14.76
C VAL A 133 1.97 -3.15 -14.41
N GLU A 134 2.73 -4.23 -14.49
CA GLU A 134 2.30 -5.59 -14.16
C GLU A 134 1.97 -5.74 -12.68
N GLU A 135 2.76 -5.11 -11.80
CA GLU A 135 2.46 -5.08 -10.36
C GLU A 135 1.21 -4.25 -10.04
N TRP A 136 1.02 -3.13 -10.74
CA TRP A 136 -0.21 -2.35 -10.64
C TRP A 136 -1.43 -3.16 -11.10
N LYS A 137 -1.35 -3.87 -12.23
CA LYS A 137 -2.42 -4.78 -12.69
C LYS A 137 -2.70 -5.89 -11.67
N LEU A 138 -1.65 -6.49 -11.11
CA LEU A 138 -1.77 -7.50 -10.06
C LEU A 138 -2.52 -6.95 -8.85
N LEU A 139 -2.11 -5.79 -8.32
CA LEU A 139 -2.73 -5.17 -7.16
C LEU A 139 -4.21 -4.86 -7.42
N LEU A 140 -4.53 -4.27 -8.56
CA LEU A 140 -5.90 -3.96 -8.97
C LEU A 140 -6.79 -5.21 -9.02
N HIS A 141 -6.32 -6.30 -9.62
CA HIS A 141 -7.06 -7.57 -9.65
C HIS A 141 -7.21 -8.22 -8.26
N LEU A 142 -6.19 -8.12 -7.39
CA LEU A 142 -6.28 -8.65 -6.03
C LEU A 142 -7.35 -7.92 -5.22
N VAL A 143 -7.42 -6.59 -5.33
CA VAL A 143 -8.42 -5.77 -4.64
C VAL A 143 -9.83 -6.04 -5.18
N GLN A 144 -9.97 -6.20 -6.49
CA GLN A 144 -11.24 -6.58 -7.13
C GLN A 144 -11.75 -7.94 -6.63
N ASN A 145 -10.87 -8.96 -6.60
CA ASN A 145 -11.22 -10.30 -6.12
C ASN A 145 -11.60 -10.33 -4.63
N LYS A 146 -11.07 -9.41 -3.83
CA LYS A 146 -11.47 -9.27 -2.42
C LYS A 146 -12.88 -8.69 -2.30
N SER A 147 -13.22 -7.71 -3.13
CA SER A 147 -14.55 -7.07 -3.14
C SER A 147 -15.67 -8.01 -3.58
N THR A 148 -15.37 -9.01 -4.42
CA THR A 148 -16.34 -10.00 -4.89
C THR A 148 -16.56 -11.16 -3.91
N LYS A 149 -15.65 -11.37 -2.95
CA LYS A 149 -15.86 -12.34 -1.86
C LYS A 149 -16.88 -11.79 -0.86
N PRO A 150 -17.88 -12.59 -0.41
CA PRO A 150 -18.80 -12.17 0.64
C PRO A 150 -18.00 -11.76 1.88
N ALA A 151 -18.20 -10.54 2.37
CA ALA A 151 -17.52 -10.05 3.55
C ALA A 151 -17.75 -11.03 4.73
N PRO A 152 -16.69 -11.50 5.42
CA PRO A 152 -16.85 -12.16 6.70
C PRO A 152 -17.62 -11.22 7.62
N GLN A 153 -18.59 -11.77 8.35
CA GLN A 153 -19.48 -11.02 9.23
C GLN A 153 -18.72 -9.99 10.06
N LYS A 154 -19.26 -8.77 10.06
CA LYS A 154 -18.80 -7.59 10.81
C LYS A 154 -18.35 -8.01 12.22
N LEU A 155 -17.05 -7.90 12.50
CA LEU A 155 -16.51 -8.09 13.84
C LEU A 155 -17.22 -7.08 14.79
N PRO A 156 -17.60 -7.52 16.01
CA PRO A 156 -18.33 -6.68 16.94
C PRO A 156 -17.43 -5.56 17.47
N ASN A 157 -17.88 -4.32 17.27
CA ASN A 157 -17.44 -3.09 17.95
C ASN A 157 -15.95 -2.99 18.34
N GLY A 158 -15.14 -2.52 17.40
CA GLY A 158 -13.95 -1.73 17.68
C GLY A 158 -14.06 -0.44 16.90
N ASN A 159 -14.19 0.69 17.59
CA ASN A 159 -14.24 2.02 16.97
C ASN A 159 -12.86 2.38 16.41
N PHE A 160 -12.53 1.91 15.20
CA PHE A 160 -11.33 2.32 14.46
C PHE A 160 -11.69 3.49 13.53
N SER A 161 -12.20 4.60 14.06
CA SER A 161 -12.48 5.78 13.22
C SER A 161 -11.22 6.59 12.86
N ASP A 162 -10.11 6.35 13.55
CA ASP A 162 -8.77 6.92 13.27
C ASP A 162 -7.80 5.85 12.71
N GLY A 163 -8.35 4.82 12.05
CA GLY A 163 -7.55 3.75 11.46
C GLY A 163 -6.85 4.17 10.16
N PRO A 164 -5.83 3.40 9.73
CA PRO A 164 -5.20 3.58 8.42
C PRO A 164 -6.24 3.51 7.29
N SER A 165 -5.97 4.22 6.19
CA SER A 165 -6.88 4.23 5.05
C SER A 165 -7.03 2.80 4.49
N PRO A 166 -8.28 2.31 4.31
CA PRO A 166 -8.50 0.94 3.87
C PRO A 166 -8.07 0.75 2.41
N ILE A 167 -7.64 -0.45 2.06
CA ILE A 167 -7.35 -0.80 0.66
C ILE A 167 -8.67 -1.07 -0.07
N ASN A 168 -8.98 -0.21 -1.04
CA ASN A 168 -10.10 -0.37 -1.97
C ASN A 168 -9.68 0.13 -3.36
N VAL A 169 -10.52 -0.10 -4.38
CA VAL A 169 -10.21 0.24 -5.78
C VAL A 169 -9.96 1.73 -5.95
N GLU A 170 -10.73 2.59 -5.28
CA GLU A 170 -10.62 4.05 -5.37
C GLU A 170 -9.30 4.57 -4.78
N ASN A 171 -8.90 4.09 -3.60
CA ASN A 171 -7.66 4.49 -2.94
C ASN A 171 -6.43 3.98 -3.72
N VAL A 172 -6.49 2.76 -4.24
CA VAL A 172 -5.44 2.20 -5.11
C VAL A 172 -5.35 2.98 -6.42
N ALA A 173 -6.49 3.38 -7.00
CA ALA A 173 -6.52 4.26 -8.16
C ALA A 173 -5.84 5.61 -7.82
N LEU A 174 -6.16 6.27 -6.71
CA LEU A 174 -5.50 7.52 -6.33
C LEU A 174 -3.98 7.36 -6.20
N LEU A 175 -3.53 6.27 -5.59
CA LEU A 175 -2.10 5.97 -5.49
C LEU A 175 -1.46 5.73 -6.87
N LEU A 176 -2.15 5.02 -7.77
CA LEU A 176 -1.73 4.80 -9.15
C LEU A 176 -1.60 6.13 -9.91
N ALA A 177 -2.58 7.03 -9.81
CA ALA A 177 -2.50 8.36 -10.44
C ALA A 177 -1.35 9.20 -9.88
N LYS A 178 -1.08 9.10 -8.58
CA LYS A 178 0.08 9.75 -7.96
C LYS A 178 1.40 9.21 -8.51
N ALA A 179 1.49 7.90 -8.78
CA ALA A 179 2.71 7.25 -9.24
C ALA A 179 3.02 7.48 -10.73
N MET A 180 2.00 7.44 -11.60
CA MET A 180 2.20 7.46 -13.07
C MET A 180 1.41 8.53 -13.83
N GLY A 181 0.70 9.40 -13.12
CA GLY A 181 -0.15 10.44 -13.69
C GLY A 181 -1.57 9.94 -13.97
N PRO A 182 -2.57 10.84 -13.96
CA PRO A 182 -3.97 10.45 -14.00
C PRO A 182 -4.41 9.89 -15.36
N ASP A 183 -3.79 10.30 -16.46
CA ASP A 183 -4.11 9.79 -17.82
C ASP A 183 -3.69 8.32 -17.97
N ARG A 184 -2.43 8.00 -17.62
CA ARG A 184 -1.91 6.62 -17.67
C ARG A 184 -2.64 5.72 -16.69
N ALA A 185 -2.91 6.22 -15.49
CA ALA A 185 -3.71 5.51 -14.49
C ALA A 185 -5.12 5.20 -15.01
N TRP A 186 -5.77 6.16 -15.68
CA TRP A 186 -7.10 5.95 -16.25
C TRP A 186 -7.11 4.89 -17.36
N SER A 187 -6.14 4.92 -18.28
CA SER A 187 -5.99 3.87 -19.30
C SER A 187 -5.83 2.49 -18.68
N LEU A 188 -5.04 2.38 -17.61
CA LEU A 188 -4.83 1.10 -16.92
C LEU A 188 -6.10 0.60 -16.21
N LEU A 189 -6.86 1.50 -15.58
CA LEU A 189 -8.15 1.17 -14.96
C LEU A 189 -9.17 0.70 -16.00
N GLN A 190 -9.17 1.29 -17.20
CA GLN A 190 -9.99 0.85 -18.32
C GLN A 190 -9.58 -0.54 -18.81
N GLU A 191 -8.28 -0.80 -18.98
CA GLU A 191 -7.76 -2.12 -19.36
C GLU A 191 -8.16 -3.22 -18.36
N CYS A 192 -8.14 -2.90 -17.06
CA CYS A 192 -8.56 -3.82 -16.00
C CYS A 192 -10.09 -3.93 -15.85
N GLY A 193 -10.89 -3.15 -16.60
CA GLY A 193 -12.36 -3.15 -16.53
C GLY A 193 -12.94 -2.54 -15.24
N LEU A 194 -12.15 -1.76 -14.50
CA LEU A 194 -12.51 -1.27 -13.16
C LEU A 194 -13.29 0.06 -13.17
N THR A 195 -13.42 0.71 -14.33
CA THR A 195 -14.09 2.01 -14.44
C THR A 195 -15.57 1.99 -14.07
N LEU A 196 -16.23 0.83 -14.16
CA LEU A 196 -17.61 0.63 -13.76
C LEU A 196 -17.78 0.40 -12.25
N GLU A 197 -16.71 0.04 -11.54
CA GLU A 197 -16.70 -0.20 -10.10
C GLU A 197 -16.41 1.07 -9.28
N LEU A 198 -15.92 2.13 -9.94
CA LEU A 198 -15.65 3.42 -9.31
C LEU A 198 -16.95 4.19 -9.06
N SER A 199 -17.07 4.86 -7.90
CA SER A 199 -18.24 5.68 -7.62
C SER A 199 -18.35 6.87 -8.59
N GLU A 200 -19.57 7.32 -8.87
CA GLU A 200 -19.81 8.49 -9.74
C GLU A 200 -19.10 9.74 -9.21
N ARG A 201 -19.04 9.88 -7.87
CA ARG A 201 -18.31 10.96 -7.20
C ARG A 201 -16.81 10.89 -7.47
N PHE A 202 -16.23 9.69 -7.41
CA PHE A 202 -14.83 9.47 -7.69
C PHE A 202 -14.50 9.82 -9.14
N THR A 203 -15.26 9.27 -10.10
CA THR A 203 -15.08 9.54 -11.53
C THR A 203 -15.20 11.03 -11.84
N ARG A 204 -16.15 11.75 -11.24
CA ARG A 204 -16.29 13.20 -11.41
C ARG A 204 -15.10 13.97 -10.84
N THR A 205 -14.61 13.59 -9.66
CA THR A 205 -13.44 14.23 -9.03
C THR A 205 -12.16 13.95 -9.83
N TRP A 206 -12.01 12.73 -10.33
CA TRP A 206 -10.90 12.30 -11.15
C TRP A 206 -10.86 13.04 -12.49
N LEU A 207 -12.00 13.12 -13.20
CA LEU A 207 -12.12 13.90 -14.43
C LEU A 207 -11.85 15.40 -14.20
N ASN A 208 -12.32 15.97 -13.08
CA ASN A 208 -12.01 17.36 -12.74
C ASN A 208 -10.51 17.56 -12.46
N ASN A 209 -9.83 16.60 -11.82
CA ASN A 209 -8.38 16.65 -11.62
C ASN A 209 -7.60 16.44 -12.92
N ILE A 210 -8.05 15.58 -13.83
CA ILE A 210 -7.49 15.45 -15.19
C ILE A 210 -7.67 16.76 -15.96
N LEU A 211 -8.87 17.36 -15.94
CA LEU A 211 -9.15 18.62 -16.62
C LEU A 211 -8.31 19.77 -16.06
N PHE A 212 -8.11 19.82 -14.73
CA PHE A 212 -7.21 20.80 -14.10
C PHE A 212 -5.74 20.56 -14.44
N CYS A 213 -5.29 19.30 -14.53
CA CYS A 213 -3.94 18.95 -14.98
C CYS A 213 -3.77 19.17 -16.51
N GLY A 214 -4.88 19.17 -17.26
CA GLY A 214 -4.97 19.29 -18.71
C GLY A 214 -5.04 20.72 -19.26
N TYR A 215 -5.07 21.76 -18.42
CA TYR A 215 -4.93 23.16 -18.84
C TYR A 215 -3.49 23.58 -19.16
N THR A 216 -2.72 22.68 -19.77
CA THR A 216 -1.67 23.08 -20.72
C THR A 216 -1.79 22.44 -22.10
N THR A 217 -2.68 21.46 -22.37
CA THR A 217 -2.72 20.87 -23.73
C THR A 217 -4.00 20.19 -24.24
N PHE A 218 -5.07 19.97 -23.47
CA PHE A 218 -6.20 19.15 -23.96
C PHE A 218 -7.61 19.71 -23.74
N CYS A 219 -7.78 21.02 -23.83
CA CYS A 219 -9.12 21.62 -23.99
C CYS A 219 -9.56 21.60 -25.46
N LEU A 220 -9.78 20.42 -26.04
CA LEU A 220 -10.57 20.31 -27.28
C LEU A 220 -10.96 18.84 -27.53
N SER A 221 -12.11 18.40 -27.00
CA SER A 221 -13.04 17.49 -27.72
C SER A 221 -14.25 17.01 -26.92
N ILE A 222 -14.40 17.28 -25.62
CA ILE A 222 -15.64 16.92 -24.90
C ILE A 222 -16.64 18.07 -24.99
N HIS A 223 -17.16 18.35 -26.19
CA HIS A 223 -18.34 19.21 -26.33
C HIS A 223 -19.19 18.96 -27.59
N LEU A 224 -19.28 17.73 -28.08
CA LEU A 224 -20.20 17.39 -29.17
C LEU A 224 -20.99 16.09 -28.90
N TYR A 225 -21.67 16.02 -27.75
CA TYR A 225 -22.75 15.03 -27.59
C TYR A 225 -23.92 15.52 -26.73
N TYR A 226 -24.22 16.82 -26.72
CA TYR A 226 -25.55 17.30 -26.36
C TYR A 226 -25.86 18.54 -27.21
N GLY A 227 -26.92 18.42 -28.00
CA GLY A 227 -27.27 19.39 -29.03
C GLY A 227 -27.85 20.69 -28.50
N HIS A 228 -27.83 21.65 -29.43
CA HIS A 228 -28.66 22.85 -29.56
C HIS A 228 -28.26 24.14 -28.82
N LEU A 229 -28.01 25.15 -29.66
CA LEU A 229 -27.86 26.61 -29.46
C LEU A 229 -26.57 27.15 -28.82
N GLY A 230 -25.77 27.80 -29.67
CA GLY A 230 -24.81 28.84 -29.26
C GLY A 230 -23.51 28.80 -30.07
N CYS A 231 -23.41 29.61 -31.13
CA CYS A 231 -22.12 29.86 -31.78
C CYS A 231 -21.22 30.65 -30.82
N PHE A 232 -20.17 30.03 -30.29
CA PHE A 232 -19.05 30.73 -29.66
C PHE A 232 -17.85 30.72 -30.61
N HIS A 233 -17.50 31.88 -31.15
CA HIS A 233 -16.24 32.08 -31.85
C HIS A 233 -15.12 32.20 -30.80
N LEU A 234 -14.23 31.19 -30.73
CA LEU A 234 -12.99 31.27 -29.97
C LEU A 234 -11.88 31.80 -30.90
N CYS A 235 -11.39 33.01 -30.63
CA CYS A 235 -10.15 33.52 -31.20
C CYS A 235 -8.96 32.71 -30.63
N SER A 236 -8.19 32.08 -31.51
CA SER A 236 -6.92 31.45 -31.16
C SER A 236 -5.87 32.51 -30.82
N PHE A 237 -5.36 32.51 -29.59
CA PHE A 237 -4.09 33.16 -29.27
C PHE A 237 -3.01 32.09 -29.10
N GLY A 238 -2.02 32.13 -29.99
CA GLY A 238 -0.90 31.20 -30.01
C GLY A 238 0.02 31.34 -28.81
N CYS A 239 0.66 30.22 -28.44
CA CYS A 239 1.66 30.14 -27.39
C CYS A 239 2.92 30.94 -27.74
N VAL A 240 3.45 31.69 -26.78
CA VAL A 240 4.86 32.12 -26.74
C VAL A 240 5.50 31.42 -25.54
N PRO A 241 6.61 30.67 -25.70
CA PRO A 241 7.29 30.05 -24.58
C PRO A 241 8.38 30.98 -24.07
N THR A 242 8.36 31.39 -22.79
CA THR A 242 9.59 31.76 -22.08
C THR A 242 9.38 31.82 -20.57
N SER A 243 10.14 30.96 -19.89
CA SER A 243 10.89 31.25 -18.66
C SER A 243 10.47 32.44 -17.79
N GLY A 244 10.07 32.13 -16.56
CA GLY A 244 10.35 32.95 -15.39
C GLY A 244 9.39 34.11 -15.11
N ILE A 245 9.17 34.30 -13.81
CA ILE A 245 8.48 35.41 -13.13
C ILE A 245 6.97 35.19 -12.94
N ALA A 246 6.64 34.87 -11.69
CA ALA A 246 5.30 34.91 -11.15
C ALA A 246 4.66 36.29 -11.33
N ARG A 247 3.45 36.33 -11.88
CA ARG A 247 2.50 37.43 -11.66
C ARG A 247 1.10 36.89 -11.49
N SER A 248 0.52 37.20 -10.33
CA SER A 248 -0.91 37.06 -10.03
C SER A 248 -1.70 37.98 -10.97
N TYR A 249 -2.72 37.43 -11.63
CA TYR A 249 -3.75 38.24 -12.28
C TYR A 249 -5.12 37.66 -11.95
N GLY A 250 -5.96 38.52 -11.36
CA GLY A 250 -7.32 38.21 -10.96
C GLY A 250 -8.24 37.94 -12.16
N ILE A 251 -9.22 37.08 -11.94
CA ILE A 251 -10.29 36.78 -12.90
C ILE A 251 -11.25 37.98 -12.93
N LEU A 252 -11.35 38.64 -14.08
CA LEU A 252 -12.44 39.58 -14.35
C LEU A 252 -13.47 38.89 -15.25
N PHE A 253 -14.63 38.55 -14.68
CA PHE A 253 -15.80 38.13 -15.46
C PHE A 253 -16.42 39.37 -16.11
N LEU A 254 -16.45 39.42 -17.44
CA LEU A 254 -17.32 40.32 -18.19
C LEU A 254 -18.46 39.47 -18.77
N ILE A 255 -19.66 39.70 -18.24
CA ILE A 255 -20.93 39.18 -18.75
C ILE A 255 -21.41 40.15 -19.83
N PHE A 256 -21.67 39.65 -21.03
CA PHE A 256 -22.56 40.25 -22.01
C PHE A 256 -23.47 39.18 -22.59
#